data_AF-A0A8J6VAX5-F1
#
_entry.id   AF-A0A8J6VAX5-F1
#
_cell.length_a   1.000
_cell.length_b   1.000
_cell.length_c   1.000
_cell.angle_alpha   90.00
_cell.angle_beta   90.00
_cell.angle_gamma   90.00
#
_symmetry.space_group_name_H-M   'P 1'
#
loop_
_entity.id
_entity.type
_entity.pdbx_description
1 polymer ?
#
loop_
_entity_poly.entity_id
_entity_poly.type
_entity_poly.pdbx_seq_one_letter_code
_entity_poly.pdbx_strand_id
1 'polypeptide(L)'
;MNRIILKGPSSLLKPTITQVLAEYQLLESQKSGQISTGKNSVKRRNRPQVFLYFNQDGSTAIEGEISFRIMDRKTTTITDAEIKSLASIIRQKFATGGGFTWSKGKVMYSYTDWELGYQLQLLCSSEGEARRIIEQILDIRKFSPEWEYMNIIQNANPAKAFPQNPGRETILGQSVKLAQIRPSVTVRFQYAYLVLDGLSEPIYLVDRSNKFLKVVERV
;
A
#
# COMPACT_ATOMS: atom_id res chain seq x y z
N MET A 1 5.83 24.99 41.67
CA MET A 1 4.51 25.61 41.37
C MET A 1 4.76 27.04 40.93
N ASN A 2 4.53 27.36 39.65
CA ASN A 2 4.67 28.75 39.17
C ASN A 2 3.43 29.55 39.56
N ARG A 3 3.62 30.63 40.34
CA ARG A 3 2.57 31.55 40.76
C ARG A 3 2.66 32.82 39.93
N ILE A 4 1.65 33.10 39.12
CA ILE A 4 1.54 34.36 38.38
C ILE A 4 0.72 35.33 39.23
N ILE A 5 1.30 36.49 39.57
CA ILE A 5 0.63 37.54 40.35
C ILE A 5 0.22 38.65 39.38
N LEU A 6 -1.08 38.84 39.18
CA LEU A 6 -1.63 39.92 38.37
C LEU A 6 -2.03 41.08 39.29
N LYS A 7 -1.58 42.31 38.99
CA LYS A 7 -1.89 43.52 39.76
C LYS A 7 -2.69 44.50 38.89
N GLY A 8 -3.80 45.03 39.41
CA GLY A 8 -4.63 46.01 38.72
C GLY A 8 -5.99 46.24 39.42
N PRO A 9 -6.82 47.17 38.92
CA PRO A 9 -8.16 47.41 39.44
C PRO A 9 -9.03 46.15 39.33
N SER A 10 -9.65 45.74 40.44
CA SER A 10 -10.41 44.47 40.52
C SER A 10 -11.58 44.37 39.54
N SER A 11 -12.18 45.52 39.18
CA SER A 11 -13.25 45.64 38.18
C SER A 11 -12.80 45.27 36.76
N LEU A 12 -11.51 45.47 36.44
CA LEU A 12 -10.94 45.18 35.12
C LEU A 12 -10.22 43.83 35.08
N LEU A 13 -9.72 43.34 36.22
CA LEU A 13 -9.01 42.06 36.27
C LEU A 13 -9.89 40.88 35.91
N LYS A 14 -11.13 40.81 36.42
CA LYS A 14 -12.06 39.72 36.09
C LYS A 14 -12.35 39.62 34.58
N PRO A 15 -12.84 40.67 33.90
CA PRO A 15 -13.12 40.60 32.47
C PRO A 15 -11.86 40.32 31.64
N THR A 16 -10.71 40.90 31.99
CA THR A 16 -9.45 40.61 31.29
C THR A 16 -8.99 39.16 31.46
N ILE A 17 -9.09 38.59 32.67
CA ILE A 17 -8.76 37.18 32.91
C ILE A 17 -9.73 36.28 32.12
N THR A 18 -11.03 36.59 32.12
CA THR A 18 -12.02 35.84 31.35
C THR A 18 -11.73 35.92 29.85
N GLN A 19 -11.34 37.09 29.34
CA GLN A 19 -10.98 37.27 27.93
C GLN A 19 -9.73 36.48 27.56
N VAL A 20 -8.67 36.51 28.39
CA VAL A 20 -7.44 35.74 28.16
C VAL A 20 -7.69 34.23 28.25
N LEU A 21 -8.54 33.77 29.17
CA LEU A 21 -8.92 32.36 29.25
C LEU A 21 -9.77 31.92 28.05
N ALA A 22 -10.69 32.77 27.60
CA ALA A 22 -11.48 32.50 26.40
C ALA A 22 -10.59 32.44 25.15
N GLU A 23 -9.63 33.36 25.02
CA GLU A 23 -8.64 33.36 23.92
C GLU A 23 -7.75 32.11 23.97
N TYR A 24 -7.28 31.71 25.15
CA TYR A 24 -6.52 30.47 25.32
C TYR A 24 -7.35 29.23 24.95
N GLN A 25 -8.62 29.16 25.37
CA GLN A 25 -9.53 28.08 24.99
C GLN A 25 -9.80 28.05 23.48
N LEU A 26 -9.91 29.23 22.85
CA LEU A 26 -10.10 29.34 21.40
C LEU A 26 -8.85 28.88 20.65
N LEU A 27 -7.65 29.26 21.11
CA LEU A 27 -6.37 28.78 20.57
C LEU A 27 -6.21 27.26 20.74
N GLU A 28 -6.59 26.69 21.89
CA GLU A 28 -6.59 25.24 22.10
C GLU A 28 -7.63 24.53 21.21
N SER A 29 -8.79 25.15 20.97
CA SER A 29 -9.81 24.62 20.05
C SER A 29 -9.38 24.69 18.57
N GLN A 30 -8.59 25.69 18.18
CA GLN A 30 -7.98 25.76 16.85
C GLN A 30 -6.90 24.70 16.66
N LYS A 31 -6.20 24.29 17.73
CA LYS A 31 -5.31 23.12 17.71
C LYS A 31 -6.09 21.80 17.61
N SER A 32 -7.27 21.70 18.22
CA SER A 32 -8.12 20.50 18.16
C SER A 32 -8.98 20.40 16.90
N GLY A 33 -9.19 21.52 16.20
CA GLY A 33 -9.91 21.63 14.92
C GLY A 33 -9.06 21.37 13.68
N GLN A 34 -7.80 20.94 13.82
CA GLN A 34 -7.11 20.35 12.69
C GLN A 34 -7.73 18.98 12.39
N ILE A 35 -8.53 18.94 11.32
CA ILE A 35 -8.70 17.72 10.53
C ILE A 35 -7.31 17.10 10.41
N SER A 36 -7.18 15.83 10.82
CA SER A 36 -5.93 15.06 10.78
C SER A 36 -5.53 14.73 9.34
N THR A 37 -5.41 15.74 8.48
CA THR A 37 -4.74 15.64 7.20
C THR A 37 -3.23 15.48 7.45
N GLY A 38 -2.80 14.23 7.59
CA GLY A 38 -1.62 13.77 6.86
C GLY A 38 -0.25 14.12 7.42
N LYS A 39 0.01 14.04 8.74
CA LYS A 39 1.41 13.91 9.21
C LYS A 39 2.12 12.70 8.54
N ASN A 40 1.37 11.63 8.25
CA ASN A 40 1.89 10.44 7.57
C ASN A 40 2.07 10.62 6.05
N SER A 41 1.31 11.50 5.38
CA SER A 41 1.49 11.74 3.94
C SER A 41 2.78 12.51 3.63
N VAL A 42 3.26 13.35 4.54
CA VAL A 42 4.52 14.09 4.35
C VAL A 42 5.72 13.15 4.38
N LYS A 43 5.76 12.16 5.30
CA LYS A 43 6.87 11.19 5.39
C LYS A 43 7.08 10.36 4.12
N ARG A 44 6.00 10.05 3.39
CA ARG A 44 6.00 9.16 2.21
C ARG A 44 6.05 9.89 0.87
N ARG A 45 5.93 11.22 0.86
CA ARG A 45 6.05 12.03 -0.37
C ARG A 45 7.47 11.92 -0.95
N ASN A 46 7.59 11.90 -2.28
CA ASN A 46 8.87 11.79 -3.00
C ASN A 46 9.70 10.54 -2.65
N ARG A 47 9.06 9.47 -2.17
CA ARG A 47 9.71 8.19 -1.91
C ARG A 47 9.55 7.28 -3.12
N PRO A 48 10.63 6.65 -3.63
CA PRO A 48 10.54 5.67 -4.70
C PRO A 48 9.53 4.57 -4.34
N GLN A 49 8.65 4.23 -5.28
CA GLN A 49 7.65 3.18 -5.08
C GLN A 49 7.85 2.08 -6.12
N VAL A 50 7.95 0.85 -5.64
CA VAL A 50 8.09 -0.35 -6.46
C VAL A 50 6.73 -1.00 -6.60
N PHE A 51 6.41 -1.43 -7.82
CA PHE A 51 5.21 -2.16 -8.16
C PHE A 51 5.58 -3.49 -8.79
N LEU A 52 4.91 -4.54 -8.35
CA LEU A 52 5.02 -5.89 -8.89
C LEU A 52 3.66 -6.27 -9.45
N TYR A 53 3.61 -6.52 -10.76
CA TYR A 53 2.39 -6.84 -11.46
C TYR A 53 2.33 -8.34 -11.78
N PHE A 54 1.15 -8.90 -11.52
CA PHE A 54 0.83 -10.30 -11.68
C PHE A 54 -0.41 -10.43 -12.57
N ASN A 55 -0.43 -11.45 -13.41
CA ASN A 55 -1.57 -11.75 -14.27
C ASN A 55 -1.78 -13.26 -14.33
N GLN A 56 -3.03 -13.68 -14.41
CA GLN A 56 -3.40 -15.05 -14.70
C GLN A 56 -3.00 -15.42 -16.14
N ASP A 57 -2.48 -16.62 -16.31
CA ASP A 57 -2.22 -17.19 -17.63
C ASP A 57 -3.58 -17.51 -18.32
N GLY A 58 -3.93 -16.83 -19.41
CA GLY A 58 -5.15 -17.13 -20.20
C GLY A 58 -6.03 -15.94 -20.62
N SER A 59 -7.28 -16.22 -21.02
CA SER A 59 -8.18 -15.30 -21.75
C SER A 59 -8.99 -14.32 -20.89
N THR A 60 -9.19 -14.60 -19.61
CA THR A 60 -9.76 -13.65 -18.64
C THR A 60 -8.67 -13.25 -17.66
N ALA A 61 -7.92 -12.22 -18.02
CA ALA A 61 -6.79 -11.71 -17.25
C ALA A 61 -7.27 -11.17 -15.90
N ILE A 62 -7.17 -12.00 -14.86
CA ILE A 62 -7.30 -11.54 -13.48
C ILE A 62 -5.92 -11.06 -13.04
N GLU A 63 -5.88 -9.82 -12.60
CA GLU A 63 -4.64 -9.14 -12.26
C GLU A 63 -4.42 -9.12 -10.74
N GLY A 64 -3.16 -8.95 -10.35
CA GLY A 64 -2.76 -8.66 -8.99
C GLY A 64 -1.63 -7.65 -9.03
N GLU A 65 -1.65 -6.69 -8.12
CA GLU A 65 -0.57 -5.72 -7.97
C GLU A 65 -0.16 -5.68 -6.51
N ILE A 66 1.14 -5.66 -6.27
CA ILE A 66 1.74 -5.48 -4.96
C ILE A 66 2.68 -4.30 -5.05
N SER A 67 2.60 -3.36 -4.11
CA SER A 67 3.53 -2.23 -4.08
C SER A 67 4.08 -1.95 -2.69
N PHE A 68 5.29 -1.40 -2.66
CA PHE A 68 5.96 -0.95 -1.45
C PHE A 68 6.83 0.26 -1.74
N ARG A 69 7.14 1.05 -0.71
CA ARG A 69 7.97 2.25 -0.82
C ARG A 69 9.35 2.03 -0.23
N ILE A 70 10.34 2.69 -0.79
CA ILE A 70 11.71 2.72 -0.30
C ILE A 70 11.86 3.96 0.60
N MET A 71 11.78 3.77 1.92
CA MET A 71 11.72 4.88 2.89
C MET A 71 13.08 5.52 3.21
N ASP A 72 14.17 4.77 3.06
CA ASP A 72 15.56 5.22 3.31
C ASP A 72 16.18 5.96 2.11
N ARG A 73 15.42 6.16 1.02
CA ARG A 73 15.83 6.91 -0.17
C ARG A 73 14.79 7.94 -0.55
N LYS A 74 15.21 8.96 -1.28
CA LYS A 74 14.34 9.93 -1.95
C LYS A 74 14.45 9.72 -3.46
N THR A 75 13.45 10.15 -4.21
CA THR A 75 13.52 10.14 -5.68
C THR A 75 14.78 10.82 -6.21
N THR A 76 15.24 11.90 -5.56
CA THR A 76 16.41 12.66 -5.99
C THR A 76 17.75 12.04 -5.58
N THR A 77 17.75 11.01 -4.74
CA THR A 77 18.99 10.44 -4.17
C THR A 77 19.18 8.96 -4.52
N ILE A 78 18.17 8.29 -5.09
CA ILE A 78 18.32 6.91 -5.52
C ILE A 78 19.24 6.85 -6.74
N THR A 79 20.16 5.90 -6.74
CA THR A 79 21.19 5.77 -7.80
C THR A 79 20.87 4.64 -8.78
N ASP A 80 21.41 4.72 -9.99
CA ASP A 80 21.27 3.65 -10.99
C ASP A 80 21.81 2.30 -10.50
N ALA A 81 22.87 2.32 -9.69
CA ALA A 81 23.43 1.10 -9.08
C ALA A 81 22.44 0.45 -8.11
N GLU A 82 21.72 1.25 -7.32
CA GLU A 82 20.67 0.75 -6.42
C GLU A 82 19.47 0.21 -7.20
N ILE A 83 19.07 0.88 -8.28
CA ILE A 83 17.98 0.43 -9.17
C ILE A 83 18.34 -0.91 -9.83
N LYS A 84 19.57 -1.06 -10.33
CA LYS A 84 20.07 -2.34 -10.90
C LYS A 84 20.11 -3.45 -9.86
N SER A 85 20.63 -3.16 -8.66
CA SER A 85 20.66 -4.12 -7.55
C SER A 85 19.24 -4.60 -7.19
N LEU A 86 18.31 -3.65 -7.08
CA LEU A 86 16.90 -3.94 -6.82
C LEU A 86 16.27 -4.80 -7.93
N ALA A 87 16.52 -4.46 -9.19
CA ALA A 87 16.04 -5.24 -10.34
C ALA A 87 16.58 -6.68 -10.33
N SER A 88 17.87 -6.86 -10.04
CA SER A 88 18.50 -8.19 -9.95
C SER A 88 17.88 -9.05 -8.84
N ILE A 89 17.64 -8.48 -7.66
CA ILE A 89 16.99 -9.19 -6.55
C ILE A 89 15.55 -9.58 -6.91
N ILE A 90 14.78 -8.65 -7.49
CA ILE A 90 13.41 -8.94 -7.95
C ILE A 90 13.41 -10.04 -9.00
N ARG A 91 14.34 -10.01 -9.97
CA ARG A 91 14.47 -11.05 -10.98
C ARG A 91 14.72 -12.41 -10.34
N GLN A 92 15.69 -12.50 -9.43
CA GLN A 92 16.04 -13.75 -8.74
C GLN A 92 14.85 -14.35 -7.98
N LYS A 93 14.06 -13.50 -7.30
CA LYS A 93 12.93 -13.93 -6.47
C LYS A 93 11.65 -14.22 -7.24
N PHE A 94 11.33 -13.39 -8.23
CA PHE A 94 10.01 -13.37 -8.86
C PHE A 94 10.00 -13.83 -10.31
N ALA A 95 11.13 -13.77 -11.01
CA ALA A 95 11.16 -13.99 -12.45
C ALA A 95 11.92 -15.26 -12.87
N THR A 96 12.69 -15.89 -11.98
CA THR A 96 13.41 -17.14 -12.27
C THR A 96 12.47 -18.31 -12.56
N GLY A 97 12.90 -19.21 -13.45
CA GLY A 97 12.14 -20.39 -13.85
C GLY A 97 10.80 -20.03 -14.49
N GLY A 98 9.71 -20.62 -13.98
CA GLY A 98 8.35 -20.27 -14.42
C GLY A 98 7.85 -18.91 -13.91
N GLY A 99 8.60 -18.22 -13.06
CA GLY A 99 8.15 -17.03 -12.34
C GLY A 99 7.25 -17.33 -11.15
N PHE A 100 7.20 -16.39 -10.23
CA PHE A 100 6.51 -16.52 -8.96
C PHE A 100 4.99 -16.47 -9.13
N THR A 101 4.31 -17.39 -8.46
CA THR A 101 2.86 -17.49 -8.46
C THR A 101 2.27 -16.94 -7.17
N TRP A 102 1.08 -16.37 -7.26
CA TRP A 102 0.27 -15.92 -6.15
C TRP A 102 -1.11 -16.56 -6.26
N SER A 103 -1.44 -17.41 -5.29
CA SER A 103 -2.77 -18.02 -5.15
C SER A 103 -3.73 -17.05 -4.50
N LYS A 104 -4.51 -16.34 -5.33
CA LYS A 104 -5.52 -15.39 -4.88
C LYS A 104 -6.72 -16.10 -4.29
N GLY A 105 -7.32 -15.47 -3.28
CA GLY A 105 -8.51 -15.99 -2.62
C GLY A 105 -9.43 -14.89 -2.11
N LYS A 106 -10.33 -15.25 -1.20
CA LYS A 106 -11.40 -14.36 -0.71
C LYS A 106 -11.02 -13.60 0.56
N VAL A 107 -10.07 -14.14 1.32
CA VAL A 107 -9.58 -13.54 2.57
C VAL A 107 -8.52 -12.51 2.24
N MET A 108 -8.65 -11.34 2.86
CA MET A 108 -7.67 -10.27 2.75
C MET A 108 -6.72 -10.33 3.93
N TYR A 109 -5.44 -10.38 3.65
CA TYR A 109 -4.36 -10.27 4.61
C TYR A 109 -3.67 -8.94 4.39
N SER A 110 -3.52 -8.14 5.43
CA SER A 110 -2.82 -6.86 5.34
C SER A 110 -1.57 -6.85 6.20
N TYR A 111 -0.47 -6.35 5.67
CA TYR A 111 0.78 -6.13 6.42
C TYR A 111 1.15 -4.66 6.34
N THR A 112 1.20 -3.97 7.49
CA THR A 112 1.39 -2.53 7.52
C THR A 112 2.57 -2.15 8.41
N ASP A 113 3.66 -1.72 7.78
CA ASP A 113 4.83 -1.15 8.44
C ASP A 113 5.15 0.19 7.78
N TRP A 114 4.84 1.28 8.48
CA TRP A 114 4.98 2.63 7.95
C TRP A 114 6.42 3.12 7.91
N GLU A 115 7.26 2.64 8.82
CA GLU A 115 8.66 3.09 8.92
C GLU A 115 9.49 2.45 7.81
N LEU A 116 9.23 1.18 7.48
CA LEU A 116 9.85 0.50 6.34
C LEU A 116 9.13 0.74 5.01
N GLY A 117 7.90 1.27 5.03
CA GLY A 117 7.16 1.71 3.84
C GLY A 117 6.23 0.66 3.23
N TYR A 118 5.93 -0.41 3.95
CA TYR A 118 5.03 -1.48 3.54
C TYR A 118 3.58 -1.18 3.93
N GLN A 119 2.67 -1.35 2.98
CA GLN A 119 1.23 -1.30 3.20
C GLN A 119 0.58 -2.30 2.25
N LEU A 120 0.84 -3.57 2.52
CA LEU A 120 0.45 -4.67 1.65
C LEU A 120 -1.01 -5.02 1.93
N GLN A 121 -1.79 -5.21 0.87
CA GLN A 121 -3.16 -5.72 0.93
C GLN A 121 -3.27 -6.89 -0.03
N LEU A 122 -3.25 -8.11 0.52
CA LEU A 122 -3.11 -9.34 -0.23
C LEU A 122 -4.38 -10.17 -0.10
N LEU A 123 -5.07 -10.38 -1.21
CA LEU A 123 -6.12 -11.39 -1.31
C LEU A 123 -5.49 -12.76 -1.53
N CYS A 124 -5.52 -13.65 -0.54
CA CYS A 124 -4.87 -14.96 -0.63
C CYS A 124 -5.84 -16.12 -0.35
N SER A 125 -5.53 -17.31 -0.86
CA SER A 125 -6.30 -18.52 -0.60
C SER A 125 -6.12 -19.06 0.82
N SER A 126 -4.98 -18.77 1.45
CA SER A 126 -4.64 -19.20 2.80
C SER A 126 -3.69 -18.22 3.48
N GLU A 127 -3.54 -18.34 4.79
CA GLU A 127 -2.60 -17.54 5.56
C GLU A 127 -1.15 -17.88 5.21
N GLY A 128 -0.83 -19.16 5.01
CA GLY A 128 0.51 -19.59 4.61
C GLY A 128 0.95 -18.97 3.29
N GLU A 129 0.02 -18.81 2.34
CA GLU A 129 0.29 -18.11 1.09
C GLU A 129 0.56 -16.61 1.31
N ALA A 130 -0.21 -15.96 2.18
CA ALA A 130 0.04 -14.56 2.52
C ALA A 130 1.40 -14.36 3.18
N ARG A 131 1.76 -15.21 4.15
CA ARG A 131 3.06 -15.16 4.83
C ARG A 131 4.21 -15.35 3.85
N ARG A 132 4.12 -16.33 2.95
CA ARG A 132 5.10 -16.59 1.88
C ARG A 132 5.30 -15.36 0.98
N ILE A 133 4.23 -14.69 0.59
CA ILE A 133 4.31 -13.49 -0.25
C ILE A 133 4.96 -12.33 0.53
N ILE A 134 4.53 -12.09 1.76
CA ILE A 134 5.08 -11.03 2.62
C ILE A 134 6.59 -11.24 2.82
N GLU A 135 7.02 -12.46 3.15
CA GLU A 135 8.43 -12.82 3.28
C GLU A 135 9.22 -12.50 2.01
N GLN A 136 8.73 -12.91 0.84
CA GLN A 136 9.44 -12.64 -0.42
C GLN A 136 9.51 -11.14 -0.75
N ILE A 137 8.47 -10.38 -0.43
CA ILE A 137 8.44 -8.92 -0.66
C ILE A 137 9.41 -8.21 0.27
N LEU A 138 9.40 -8.52 1.57
CA LEU A 138 10.29 -7.88 2.54
C LEU A 138 11.76 -8.27 2.30
N ASP A 139 12.01 -9.50 1.85
CA ASP A 139 13.36 -9.99 1.57
C ASP A 139 13.97 -9.35 0.31
N ILE A 140 13.18 -8.70 -0.56
CA ILE A 140 13.75 -7.82 -1.64
C ILE A 140 14.71 -6.79 -1.03
N ARG A 141 14.39 -6.34 0.18
CA ARG A 141 15.13 -5.31 0.93
C ARG A 141 15.88 -5.91 2.13
N LYS A 142 15.95 -7.23 2.24
CA LYS A 142 16.59 -7.98 3.34
C LYS A 142 15.99 -7.68 4.72
N PHE A 143 14.68 -7.45 4.79
CA PHE A 143 13.97 -7.32 6.06
C PHE A 143 13.26 -8.63 6.41
N SER A 144 13.17 -8.90 7.72
CA SER A 144 12.37 -10.00 8.25
C SER A 144 10.97 -9.51 8.62
N PRO A 145 9.90 -10.30 8.40
CA PRO A 145 8.55 -9.91 8.76
C PRO A 145 8.33 -9.92 10.28
N GLU A 146 7.72 -8.86 10.79
CA GLU A 146 7.16 -8.79 12.14
C GLU A 146 5.66 -9.12 12.06
N TRP A 147 5.28 -10.33 12.46
CA TRP A 147 3.93 -10.85 12.26
C TRP A 147 2.84 -10.08 13.02
N GLU A 148 3.22 -9.26 14.00
CA GLU A 148 2.35 -8.35 14.74
C GLU A 148 1.72 -7.28 13.83
N TYR A 149 2.37 -6.95 12.71
CA TYR A 149 1.83 -6.02 11.71
C TYR A 149 0.87 -6.66 10.70
N MET A 150 0.72 -7.99 10.76
CA MET A 150 -0.17 -8.75 9.90
C MET A 150 -1.57 -8.82 10.50
N ASN A 151 -2.59 -8.46 9.71
CA ASN A 151 -3.99 -8.55 10.08
C ASN A 151 -4.75 -9.41 9.07
N ILE A 152 -5.79 -10.09 9.55
CA ILE A 152 -6.68 -10.94 8.74
C ILE A 152 -8.05 -10.27 8.68
N ILE A 153 -8.53 -10.00 7.47
CA ILE A 153 -9.80 -9.35 7.19
C ILE A 153 -10.65 -10.31 6.36
N GLN A 154 -11.72 -10.81 6.96
CA GLN A 154 -12.65 -11.73 6.33
C GLN A 154 -14.10 -11.38 6.65
N ASN A 155 -15.00 -11.70 5.72
CA ASN A 155 -16.44 -11.56 5.94
C ASN A 155 -16.94 -12.75 6.75
N ALA A 156 -17.94 -12.53 7.62
CA ALA A 156 -18.57 -13.61 8.40
C ALA A 156 -19.21 -14.70 7.52
N ASN A 157 -19.70 -14.33 6.33
CA ASN A 157 -20.20 -15.27 5.32
C ASN A 157 -19.58 -14.97 3.95
N PRO A 158 -18.38 -15.51 3.64
CA PRO A 158 -17.69 -15.26 2.38
C PRO A 158 -18.41 -15.86 1.17
N ALA A 159 -19.15 -16.96 1.34
CA ALA A 159 -19.86 -17.62 0.25
C ALA A 159 -21.00 -16.76 -0.30
N LYS A 160 -21.70 -16.03 0.58
CA LYS A 160 -22.75 -15.09 0.20
C LYS A 160 -22.18 -13.76 -0.29
N ALA A 161 -21.12 -13.25 0.34
CA ALA A 161 -20.50 -11.98 -0.05
C ALA A 161 -19.78 -12.07 -1.40
N PHE A 162 -19.13 -13.19 -1.68
CA PHE A 162 -18.35 -13.44 -2.89
C PHE A 162 -18.73 -14.80 -3.48
N PRO A 163 -19.92 -14.91 -4.10
CA PRO A 163 -20.38 -16.16 -4.68
C PRO A 163 -19.49 -16.58 -5.84
N GLN A 164 -19.18 -17.88 -5.93
CA GLN A 164 -18.40 -18.43 -7.04
C GLN A 164 -19.14 -18.27 -8.38
N ASN A 165 -20.46 -18.43 -8.33
CA ASN A 165 -21.36 -18.24 -9.46
C ASN A 165 -22.22 -17.00 -9.18
N PRO A 166 -21.87 -15.83 -9.73
CA PRO A 166 -22.54 -14.56 -9.43
C PRO A 166 -23.95 -14.46 -10.04
N GLY A 167 -24.40 -15.47 -10.79
CA GLY A 167 -25.71 -15.47 -11.44
C GLY A 167 -25.74 -14.68 -12.75
N ARG A 168 -26.95 -14.32 -13.18
CA ARG A 168 -27.20 -13.52 -14.38
C ARG A 168 -28.19 -12.42 -14.05
N GLU A 169 -28.05 -11.28 -14.71
CA GLU A 169 -28.96 -10.16 -14.62
C GLU A 169 -29.50 -9.83 -16.02
N THR A 170 -30.77 -9.42 -16.11
CA THR A 170 -31.37 -9.01 -17.38
C THR A 170 -31.16 -7.51 -17.56
N ILE A 171 -30.34 -7.15 -18.53
CA ILE A 171 -30.06 -5.75 -18.91
C ILE A 171 -30.61 -5.56 -20.31
N LEU A 172 -31.57 -4.63 -20.48
CA LEU A 172 -32.21 -4.34 -21.77
C LEU A 172 -32.79 -5.60 -22.47
N GLY A 173 -33.39 -6.51 -21.69
CA GLY A 173 -33.96 -7.76 -22.20
C GLY A 173 -32.93 -8.86 -22.52
N GLN A 174 -31.64 -8.57 -22.42
CA GLN A 174 -30.57 -9.56 -22.58
C GLN A 174 -30.11 -10.07 -21.22
N SER A 175 -30.04 -11.39 -21.07
CA SER A 175 -29.48 -12.00 -19.87
C SER A 175 -27.95 -11.94 -19.95
N VAL A 176 -27.30 -11.19 -19.04
CA VAL A 176 -25.85 -11.01 -18.96
C VAL A 176 -25.31 -11.71 -17.71
N LYS A 177 -24.15 -12.38 -17.83
CA LYS A 177 -23.47 -12.99 -16.69
C LYS A 177 -22.82 -11.91 -15.83
N LEU A 178 -23.10 -11.91 -14.53
CA LEU A 178 -22.46 -10.97 -13.61
C LEU A 178 -20.97 -11.26 -13.45
N ALA A 179 -20.19 -10.21 -13.20
CA ALA A 179 -18.75 -10.35 -12.95
C ALA A 179 -18.50 -11.07 -11.62
N GLN A 180 -17.53 -11.97 -11.60
CA GLN A 180 -17.13 -12.65 -10.37
C GLN A 180 -16.23 -11.73 -9.54
N ILE A 181 -16.61 -11.49 -8.29
CA ILE A 181 -15.83 -10.67 -7.35
C ILE A 181 -14.89 -11.57 -6.55
N ARG A 182 -13.61 -11.18 -6.43
CA ARG A 182 -12.54 -11.92 -5.72
C ARG A 182 -12.49 -13.41 -6.12
N PRO A 183 -12.31 -13.70 -7.42
CA PRO A 183 -12.18 -15.08 -7.89
C PRO A 183 -10.93 -15.75 -7.26
N SER A 184 -11.08 -17.00 -6.86
CA SER A 184 -9.96 -17.82 -6.41
C SER A 184 -9.19 -18.33 -7.63
N VAL A 185 -8.08 -17.68 -7.96
CA VAL A 185 -7.24 -17.99 -9.12
C VAL A 185 -5.76 -17.85 -8.77
N THR A 186 -4.92 -18.54 -9.52
CA THR A 186 -3.47 -18.34 -9.44
C THR A 186 -3.05 -17.33 -10.49
N VAL A 187 -2.41 -16.25 -10.03
CA VAL A 187 -1.78 -15.24 -10.90
C VAL A 187 -0.28 -15.43 -10.86
N ARG A 188 0.41 -15.05 -11.94
CA ARG A 188 1.85 -15.21 -12.09
C ARG A 188 2.50 -13.86 -12.32
N PHE A 189 3.67 -13.65 -11.74
CA PHE A 189 4.46 -12.43 -11.93
C PHE A 189 4.65 -12.16 -13.43
N GLN A 190 4.57 -10.92 -13.88
CA GLN A 190 4.83 -10.57 -15.28
C GLN A 190 5.94 -9.55 -15.38
N TYR A 191 5.86 -8.47 -14.62
CA TYR A 191 6.88 -7.43 -14.63
C TYR A 191 6.86 -6.64 -13.32
N ALA A 192 7.94 -5.92 -13.08
CA ALA A 192 8.06 -4.96 -11.99
C ALA A 192 8.56 -3.62 -12.52
N TYR A 193 8.08 -2.53 -11.92
CA TYR A 193 8.48 -1.18 -12.28
C TYR A 193 8.64 -0.30 -11.04
N LEU A 194 9.46 0.73 -11.20
CA LEU A 194 9.75 1.73 -10.19
C LEU A 194 9.16 3.07 -10.64
N VAL A 195 8.37 3.66 -9.76
CA VAL A 195 7.84 5.02 -9.91
C VAL A 195 8.69 5.96 -9.07
N LEU A 196 9.19 7.00 -9.73
CA LEU A 196 9.96 8.08 -9.16
C LEU A 196 9.17 9.37 -9.33
N ASP A 197 8.83 10.02 -8.22
CA ASP A 197 8.09 11.29 -8.26
C ASP A 197 8.83 12.37 -9.07
N GLY A 198 8.16 12.97 -10.06
CA GLY A 198 8.74 13.92 -11.00
C GLY A 198 9.19 13.34 -12.35
N LEU A 199 9.23 12.01 -12.52
CA LEU A 199 9.39 11.38 -13.84
C LEU A 199 8.01 10.99 -14.40
N SER A 200 7.80 11.25 -15.70
CA SER A 200 6.56 10.89 -16.40
C SER A 200 6.47 9.41 -16.72
N GLU A 201 7.61 8.77 -17.02
CA GLU A 201 7.68 7.34 -17.35
C GLU A 201 8.25 6.55 -16.17
N PRO A 202 7.63 5.41 -15.81
CA PRO A 202 8.20 4.51 -14.82
C PRO A 202 9.43 3.79 -15.37
N ILE A 203 10.34 3.40 -14.47
CA ILE A 203 11.51 2.61 -14.81
C ILE A 203 11.15 1.14 -14.68
N TYR A 204 11.06 0.41 -15.79
CA TYR A 204 10.80 -1.03 -15.77
C TYR A 204 12.03 -1.79 -15.27
N LEU A 205 11.89 -2.45 -14.12
CA LEU A 205 12.98 -3.16 -13.46
C LEU A 205 13.19 -4.53 -14.11
N VAL A 206 12.12 -5.30 -14.27
CA VAL A 206 12.14 -6.67 -14.77
C VAL A 206 10.89 -6.91 -15.60
N ASP A 207 11.01 -7.59 -16.74
CA ASP A 207 9.87 -7.98 -17.58
C ASP A 207 10.01 -9.41 -18.12
N ARG A 208 9.02 -10.25 -17.82
CA ARG A 208 8.88 -11.62 -18.36
C ARG A 208 7.85 -11.71 -19.48
N SER A 209 7.04 -10.68 -19.67
CA SER A 209 6.01 -10.62 -20.70
C SER A 209 6.53 -10.17 -22.06
N ASN A 210 7.79 -9.68 -22.13
CA ASN A 210 8.42 -9.10 -23.31
C ASN A 210 7.62 -7.94 -23.93
N LYS A 211 6.84 -7.23 -23.12
CA LYS A 211 6.03 -6.09 -23.55
C LYS A 211 6.87 -4.80 -23.61
N PHE A 212 7.91 -4.69 -22.79
CA PHE A 212 8.66 -3.46 -22.64
C PHE A 212 10.03 -3.54 -23.30
N LEU A 213 10.37 -2.53 -24.12
CA LEU A 213 11.64 -2.48 -24.86
C LEU A 213 12.83 -2.11 -23.95
N LYS A 214 12.61 -1.16 -23.05
CA LYS A 214 13.60 -0.65 -22.09
C LYS A 214 13.31 -1.24 -20.71
N VAL A 215 14.15 -2.18 -20.29
CA VAL A 215 14.06 -2.87 -19.00
C VAL A 215 15.46 -2.94 -18.41
N VAL A 216 15.59 -2.73 -17.09
CA VAL A 216 16.88 -2.74 -16.40
C VAL A 216 17.51 -4.14 -16.43
N GLU A 217 16.73 -5.18 -16.13
CA GLU A 217 17.14 -6.58 -16.15
C GLU A 217 16.16 -7.42 -16.99
N ARG A 218 16.68 -8.15 -17.98
CA ARG A 218 15.88 -9.09 -18.77
C ARG A 218 15.80 -10.45 -18.06
N VAL A 219 14.65 -11.10 -18.16
CA VAL A 219 14.41 -12.40 -17.53
C VAL A 219 15.11 -13.51 -18.27
#